data_AF-A0A2T0QJH7-F1
#
_entry.id   AF-A0A2T0QJH7-F1
#
_cell.length_a   1.000
_cell.length_b   1.000
_cell.length_c   1.000
_cell.angle_alpha   90.00
_cell.angle_beta   90.00
_cell.angle_gamma   90.00
#
_symmetry.space_group_name_H-M   'P 1'
#
loop_
_entity.id
_entity.type
_entity.pdbx_description
1 polymer ?
#
loop_
_entity_poly.entity_id
_entity_poly.type
_entity_poly.pdbx_seq_one_letter_code
_entity_poly.pdbx_strand_id
1 'polypeptide(L)' 'MHATEKSLRGLVDKWLAPTHAVRTRVTRFSRLSLHRQRYVCVETSGPMGTLALFFFRHDDRSWRVYPPETERPAMASWL' A
#
# COMPACT_ATOMS: atom_id res chain seq x y z
N MET A 1 -18.55 5.06 8.86
CA MET A 1 -17.36 4.28 8.45
C MET A 1 -16.79 4.91 7.20
N HIS A 2 -15.56 5.45 7.24
CA HIS A 2 -14.95 6.14 6.09
C HIS A 2 -14.52 5.13 5.03
N ALA A 3 -15.38 4.85 4.05
CA ALA A 3 -15.03 4.01 2.90
C ALA A 3 -13.81 4.55 2.13
N THR A 4 -13.56 5.86 2.20
CA THR A 4 -12.41 6.53 1.61
C THR A 4 -11.08 6.07 2.21
N GLU A 5 -11.01 5.89 3.54
CA GLU A 5 -9.80 5.43 4.25
C GLU A 5 -9.44 3.97 3.96
N LYS A 6 -10.36 3.21 3.34
CA LYS A 6 -10.12 1.83 2.90
C LYS A 6 -9.75 1.74 1.41
N SER A 7 -9.91 2.82 0.65
CA SER A 7 -9.60 2.89 -0.77
C SER A 7 -8.16 3.32 -1.01
N LEU A 8 -7.55 2.90 -2.12
CA LEU A 8 -6.19 3.34 -2.48
C LEU A 8 -6.14 4.86 -2.62
N ARG A 9 -7.13 5.44 -3.31
CA ARG A 9 -7.20 6.89 -3.55
C ARG A 9 -7.26 7.67 -2.23
N GLY A 10 -8.15 7.30 -1.31
CA GLY A 10 -8.26 8.02 -0.04
C GLY A 10 -7.02 7.88 0.85
N LEU A 11 -6.27 6.76 0.76
CA LEU A 11 -4.97 6.65 1.43
C LEU A 11 -3.89 7.48 0.75
N VAL A 12 -3.84 7.52 -0.59
CA VAL A 12 -2.93 8.39 -1.33
C VAL A 12 -3.18 9.85 -0.95
N ASP A 13 -4.44 10.28 -0.93
CA ASP A 13 -4.81 11.64 -0.53
C ASP A 13 -4.41 11.94 0.92
N LYS A 14 -4.59 10.98 1.84
CA LYS A 14 -4.25 11.11 3.26
C LYS A 14 -2.75 11.20 3.53
N TRP A 15 -1.95 10.35 2.89
CA TRP A 15 -0.53 10.20 3.22
C TRP A 15 0.41 10.97 2.31
N LEU A 16 0.06 11.12 1.04
CA LEU A 16 0.91 11.78 0.05
C LEU A 16 0.46 13.22 -0.26
N ALA A 17 -0.75 13.59 0.15
CA ALA A 17 -1.37 14.90 -0.07
C ALA A 17 -1.08 15.48 -1.46
N PRO A 18 -1.49 14.80 -2.55
CA PRO A 18 -1.28 15.30 -3.91
C PRO A 18 -1.86 16.71 -4.06
N THR A 19 -1.03 17.66 -4.48
CA THR A 19 -1.46 19.01 -4.85
C THR A 19 -1.09 19.30 -6.29
N HIS A 20 -1.59 20.39 -6.86
CA HIS A 20 -1.28 20.77 -8.25
C HIS A 20 0.23 20.98 -8.50
N ALA A 21 1.00 21.30 -7.45
CA ALA A 21 2.46 21.45 -7.51
C ALA A 21 3.22 20.13 -7.36
N VAL A 22 2.55 19.03 -7.01
CA VAL A 22 3.15 17.73 -6.69
C VAL A 22 2.64 16.68 -7.66
N ARG A 23 3.52 16.15 -8.50
CA ARG A 23 3.16 15.09 -9.45
C ARG A 23 3.12 13.75 -8.72
N THR A 24 1.96 13.08 -8.76
CA THR A 24 1.75 11.76 -8.16
C THR A 24 1.65 10.70 -9.25
N ARG A 25 2.38 9.58 -9.14
CA ARG A 25 2.30 8.48 -10.11
C ARG A 25 2.46 7.11 -9.44
N VAL A 26 1.84 6.09 -10.04
CA VAL A 26 2.13 4.69 -9.68
C VAL A 26 3.43 4.30 -10.37
N THR A 27 4.46 3.92 -9.59
CA THR A 27 5.77 3.55 -10.14
C THR A 27 5.95 2.05 -10.22
N ARG A 28 5.33 1.29 -9.30
CA ARG A 28 5.32 -0.17 -9.33
C ARG A 28 3.96 -0.73 -8.97
N PHE A 29 3.62 -1.85 -9.59
CA PHE A 29 2.50 -2.70 -9.20
C PHE A 29 2.93 -4.15 -9.34
N SER A 30 2.66 -4.99 -8.34
CA SER A 30 3.03 -6.41 -8.43
C SER A 30 2.18 -7.28 -7.51
N ARG A 31 2.45 -8.58 -7.55
CA ARG A 31 1.86 -9.63 -6.71
C ARG A 31 2.97 -10.34 -5.94
N LEU A 32 2.86 -10.48 -4.63
CA LEU A 32 3.68 -11.46 -3.91
C LEU A 32 3.13 -12.86 -4.21
N SER A 33 3.95 -13.70 -4.83
CA SER A 33 3.58 -15.04 -5.31
C SER A 33 3.10 -15.96 -4.17
N LEU A 34 3.74 -15.89 -3.00
CA LEU A 34 3.42 -16.72 -1.83
C LEU A 34 2.05 -16.43 -1.21
N HIS A 35 1.52 -15.21 -1.34
CA HIS A 35 0.30 -14.79 -0.62
C HIS A 35 -0.78 -14.21 -1.55
N ARG A 36 -0.58 -14.27 -2.87
CA ARG A 36 -1.43 -13.62 -3.90
C ARG A 36 -1.67 -12.12 -3.62
N GLN A 37 -0.84 -11.50 -2.77
CA GLN A 37 -1.06 -10.14 -2.30
C GLN A 37 -0.68 -9.13 -3.36
N ARG A 38 -1.61 -8.23 -3.69
CA ARG A 38 -1.32 -7.12 -4.58
C ARG A 38 -0.73 -5.96 -3.79
N TYR A 39 0.28 -5.32 -4.32
CA TYR A 39 0.76 -4.05 -3.80
C TYR A 39 1.01 -3.08 -4.94
N VAL A 40 0.97 -1.79 -4.61
CA VAL A 40 1.37 -0.70 -5.49
C VAL A 40 2.35 0.21 -4.76
N CYS A 41 3.31 0.75 -5.49
CA CYS A 41 4.15 1.86 -5.05
C CYS A 41 3.64 3.13 -5.72
N VAL A 42 3.34 4.14 -4.92
CA VAL A 42 2.97 5.47 -5.41
C VAL A 42 4.05 6.43 -5.00
N GLU A 43 4.51 7.21 -5.97
CA GLU A 43 5.56 8.22 -5.79
C GLU A 43 4.96 9.61 -6.00
N THR A 44 5.33 10.54 -5.14
CA THR A 44 5.12 11.97 -5.30
C THR A 44 6.43 12.71 -5.45
N SER A 45 6.52 13.58 -6.44
CA SER A 45 7.68 14.46 -6.65
C SER A 45 7.25 15.92 -6.54
N GLY A 46 7.91 16.68 -5.67
CA GLY A 46 7.65 18.10 -5.43
C GLY A 46 8.92 18.90 -5.12
N PRO A 47 8.80 20.18 -4.74
CA PRO A 47 9.94 21.07 -4.51
C PRO A 47 10.90 20.59 -3.42
N MET A 48 10.39 19.85 -2.42
CA MET A 48 11.17 19.32 -1.31
C MET A 48 11.78 17.93 -1.60
N GLY A 49 11.58 17.39 -2.80
CA GLY A 49 12.09 16.08 -3.21
C GLY A 49 11.00 15.08 -3.55
N THR A 50 11.37 13.81 -3.50
CA THR A 50 10.51 12.68 -3.89
C THR A 50 10.19 11.80 -2.69
N LEU A 51 8.91 11.46 -2.52
CA LEU A 51 8.41 10.53 -1.52
C LEU A 51 7.75 9.34 -2.20
N ALA A 52 8.02 8.13 -1.72
CA ALA A 52 7.38 6.92 -2.22
C ALA A 52 6.75 6.13 -1.07
N LEU A 53 5.51 5.68 -1.26
CA LEU A 53 4.81 4.81 -0.32
C LEU A 53 4.29 3.55 -1.00
N PHE A 54 4.40 2.44 -0.28
CA PHE A 54 3.82 1.16 -0.66
C PHE A 54 2.45 1.01 -0.03
N PHE A 55 1.48 0.62 -0.85
CA PHE A 55 0.13 0.29 -0.43
C PHE A 55 -0.12 -1.18 -0.75
N PHE A 56 -0.59 -1.91 0.25
CA PHE A 56 -0.88 -3.33 0.17
C PHE A 56 -2.38 -3.53 0.16
N ARG A 57 -2.86 -4.33 -0.78
CA ARG A 57 -4.25 -4.78 -0.81
C ARG A 57 -4.40 -5.88 0.22
N HIS A 58 -5.40 -5.82 1.10
CA HIS A 58 -5.74 -6.88 2.05
C HIS A 58 -6.95 -7.68 1.54
N ASP A 59 -7.21 -8.84 2.15
CA ASP A 59 -8.23 -9.81 1.69
C ASP A 59 -9.66 -9.27 1.83
N ASP A 60 -9.88 -8.42 2.82
CA ASP A 60 -11.11 -7.64 3.02
C ASP A 60 -11.33 -6.56 1.95
N ARG A 61 -10.50 -6.54 0.91
CA ARG A 61 -10.52 -5.55 -0.17
C ARG A 61 -10.29 -4.13 0.33
N SER A 62 -9.64 -3.94 1.47
CA SER A 62 -9.09 -2.64 1.88
C SER A 62 -7.66 -2.47 1.40
N TRP A 63 -7.20 -1.23 1.28
CA TRP A 63 -5.78 -0.91 1.15
C TRP A 63 -5.23 -0.48 2.50
N ARG A 64 -3.95 -0.75 2.76
CA ARG A 64 -3.21 -0.31 3.96
C ARG A 64 -1.74 -0.04 3.61
N VAL A 65 -1.03 0.74 4.43
CA VAL A 65 0.41 1.06 4.24
C VAL A 65 1.35 0.02 4.85
N TYR A 66 0.79 -1.02 5.47
CA TYR A 66 1.53 -2.16 5.99
C TYR A 66 1.11 -3.43 5.25
N PRO A 67 2.04 -4.39 5.07
CA PRO A 67 1.71 -5.67 4.46
C PRO A 67 0.68 -6.41 5.33
N PRO A 68 -0.22 -7.20 4.74
CA PRO A 68 -1.05 -8.12 5.50
C PRO A 68 -0.18 -9.07 6.31
N GLU A 69 -0.73 -9.56 7.41
CA GLU A 69 -0.04 -10.53 8.24
C GLU A 69 0.29 -11.74 7.36
N THR A 70 1.57 -11.97 7.14
CA THR A 70 2.06 -13.25 6.65
C THR A 70 1.57 -14.30 7.65
N GLU A 71 1.05 -15.44 7.19
CA GLU A 71 0.95 -16.62 8.05
C GLU A 71 2.32 -16.78 8.72
N ARG A 72 2.40 -16.43 10.01
CA ARG A 72 3.64 -16.62 10.76
C ARG A 72 3.92 -18.10 10.66
N PRO A 73 5.16 -18.53 10.42
CA PRO A 73 5.51 -19.93 10.60
C PRO A 73 5.01 -20.33 11.98
N ALA A 74 3.97 -21.17 12.03
CA ALA A 74 3.62 -21.80 13.28
C ALA A 74 4.84 -22.62 13.68
N MET A 75 5.27 -22.53 14.95
CA MET A 75 6.23 -23.50 15.44
C MET A 75 5.58 -24.87 15.26
N ALA A 76 5.99 -25.61 14.23
CA ALA A 76 5.56 -26.98 14.06
C ALA A 76 6.07 -27.73 15.29
N SER A 77 5.16 -28.08 16.20
CA SER A 77 5.49 -29.07 17.22
C SER A 77 5.63 -30.39 16.48
N TRP A 78 6.86 -30.85 16.32
CA TRP A 78 7.11 -32.21 15.85
C TRP A 78 6.52 -33.17 16.89
N LEU A 79 5.38 -33.78 16.57
CA LEU A 79 4.88 -35.00 17.18
C LEU A 79 4.97 -36.11 16.13
#